data_AF-F8L145-F1
#
_entry.id   AF-F8L145-F1
#
_cell.length_a   1.000
_cell.length_b   1.000
_cell.length_c   1.000
_cell.angle_alpha   90.00
_cell.angle_beta   90.00
_cell.angle_gamma   90.00
#
_symmetry.space_group_name_H-M   'P 1'
#
loop_
_entity.id
_entity.type
_entity.pdbx_description
1 polymer ?
#
loop_
_entity_poly.entity_id
_entity_poly.type
_entity_poly.pdbx_seq_one_letter_code
_entity_poly.pdbx_strand_id
1 'polypeptide(L)'
;MLKPQPKKAKVSLNDYSYEKDLENRLQMASFSPLEIDLLDVILNGSLTMNFQDIEDELDILEEDMILSLEKFARLKLLQIQGKKILINKEMRKYYELHISRFSTDFEPSIEFLQGLLNQVPIHLLPVWYTIPKTSTHIIHSIIDKHLLTPKIYEKYVSELEVEEPLLHAIASEVFASPSLSLSSSFLKNKYQLQEKEFAECVMRLEFNLLCCSKYERKGNNWEEMLIPFHEWSELLSFKQTTNPPQIKDVDQIQNRHPCPFGFVHDLTVLTRYLGQNPISLSALHDKVIELLPHIPSLVTSKTYLSHLLEKIIQLDLAFEDEGFLRQHPKSIEWLQKDLEHQALVVYQTSLIRFFDTQSHFFDKDTREILKFLKSVRKNGWVYYEDFLKSFIAPIGHAENIELIPKGKRWKYMLPTYSDEEIHFLETFIFHHLAEGGIVSTGTHAGKRCFCITSYGYHILDDYA
;
A
#
# COMPACT_ATOMS: atom_id res chain seq x y z
N MET A 1 38.48 7.44 -12.68
CA MET A 1 37.81 8.24 -11.63
C MET A 1 36.58 7.48 -11.18
N LEU A 2 36.62 6.91 -9.96
CA LEU A 2 35.43 6.31 -9.35
C LEU A 2 34.41 7.43 -9.12
N LYS A 3 33.20 7.29 -9.68
CA LYS A 3 32.09 8.19 -9.36
C LYS A 3 31.93 8.19 -7.83
N PRO A 4 31.80 9.35 -7.17
CA PRO A 4 31.50 9.38 -5.75
C PRO A 4 30.20 8.62 -5.53
N GLN A 5 30.23 7.61 -4.67
CA GLN A 5 29.00 6.94 -4.23
C GLN A 5 28.10 8.02 -3.62
N PRO A 6 26.81 8.06 -3.98
CA PRO A 6 25.88 8.99 -3.36
C PRO A 6 25.90 8.75 -1.85
N LYS A 7 26.11 9.82 -1.07
CA LYS A 7 25.97 9.76 0.38
C LYS A 7 24.56 9.26 0.69
N LYS A 8 24.46 8.13 1.37
CA LYS A 8 23.18 7.55 1.76
C LYS A 8 22.66 8.25 3.02
N ALA A 9 21.34 8.32 3.16
CA ALA A 9 20.71 8.94 4.31
C ALA A 9 21.05 8.14 5.57
N LYS A 10 21.70 8.76 6.56
CA LYS A 10 22.10 8.06 7.78
C LYS A 10 21.79 8.90 9.01
N VAL A 11 20.76 8.48 9.73
CA VAL A 11 20.45 9.01 11.06
C VAL A 11 21.50 8.49 12.04
N SER A 12 22.13 9.41 12.77
CA SER A 12 23.16 9.10 13.78
C SER A 12 22.82 9.84 15.08
N LEU A 13 22.44 9.09 16.12
CA LEU A 13 22.08 9.67 17.42
C LEU A 13 23.25 10.45 18.04
N ASN A 14 24.49 10.02 17.78
CA ASN A 14 25.71 10.69 18.26
C ASN A 14 25.92 12.11 17.71
N ASP A 15 25.12 12.53 16.72
CA ASP A 15 25.27 13.86 16.12
C ASP A 15 24.61 14.96 16.99
N TYR A 16 23.84 14.60 18.02
CA TYR A 16 23.26 15.51 19.00
C TYR A 16 23.35 14.93 20.42
N SER A 17 22.90 15.68 21.43
CA SER A 17 22.90 15.23 22.84
C SER A 17 21.79 14.21 23.11
N TYR A 18 21.88 13.05 22.47
CA TYR A 18 20.85 12.02 22.53
C TYR A 18 20.79 11.34 23.90
N GLU A 19 21.86 11.35 24.70
CA GLU A 19 21.87 10.68 26.01
C GLU A 19 20.85 11.30 26.96
N LYS A 20 20.67 12.62 26.91
CA LYS A 20 19.65 13.32 27.68
C LYS A 20 18.24 12.98 27.19
N ASP A 21 18.06 12.89 25.87
CA ASP A 21 16.78 12.50 25.25
C ASP A 21 16.42 11.05 25.63
N LEU A 22 17.38 10.14 25.56
CA LEU A 22 17.26 8.74 25.97
C LEU A 22 16.91 8.62 27.46
N GLU A 23 17.59 9.36 28.34
CA GLU A 23 17.29 9.37 29.77
C GLU A 23 15.84 9.84 30.04
N ASN A 24 15.42 10.94 29.40
CA ASN A 24 14.05 11.44 29.54
C ASN A 24 13.03 10.40 29.07
N ARG A 25 13.23 9.77 27.91
CA ARG A 25 12.33 8.75 27.36
C ARG A 25 12.23 7.51 28.25
N LEU A 26 13.37 7.02 28.77
CA LEU A 26 13.40 5.90 29.71
C LEU A 26 12.65 6.23 31.01
N GLN A 27 12.79 7.47 31.51
CA GLN A 27 12.04 7.91 32.67
C GLN A 27 10.54 8.01 32.38
N MET A 28 10.15 8.58 31.24
CA MET A 28 8.74 8.66 30.82
C MET A 28 8.10 7.29 30.67
N ALA A 29 8.82 6.31 30.10
CA ALA A 29 8.34 4.94 29.97
C ALA A 29 8.04 4.27 31.32
N SER A 30 8.65 4.77 32.41
CA SER A 30 8.43 4.31 33.77
C SER A 30 7.34 5.07 34.54
N PHE A 31 6.71 6.07 33.92
CA PHE A 31 5.69 6.87 34.60
C PHE A 31 4.42 6.05 34.85
N SER A 32 3.89 6.20 36.05
CA SER A 32 2.58 5.72 36.48
C SER A 32 1.46 6.60 35.90
N PRO A 33 0.20 6.14 35.92
CA PRO A 33 -0.95 6.96 35.54
C PRO A 33 -1.00 8.30 36.29
N LEU A 34 -0.77 8.30 37.61
CA LEU A 34 -0.73 9.53 38.41
C LEU A 34 0.38 10.48 37.95
N GLU A 35 1.57 9.97 37.62
CA GLU A 35 2.66 10.81 37.08
C GLU A 35 2.29 11.42 35.73
N ILE A 36 1.56 10.70 34.87
CA ILE A 36 1.09 11.26 33.59
C ILE A 36 0.01 12.33 33.82
N ASP A 37 -0.94 12.09 34.72
CA ASP A 37 -1.98 13.06 35.06
C ASP A 37 -1.37 14.35 35.67
N LEU A 38 -0.40 14.19 36.58
CA LEU A 38 0.39 15.29 37.14
C LEU A 38 1.16 16.06 36.06
N LEU A 39 1.81 15.33 35.15
CA LEU A 39 2.55 15.94 34.07
C LEU A 39 1.61 16.76 33.16
N ASP A 40 0.43 16.25 32.83
CA ASP A 40 -0.54 16.96 32.00
C ASP A 40 -0.98 18.29 32.63
N VAL A 41 -1.30 18.29 33.93
CA VAL A 41 -1.64 19.52 34.67
C VAL A 41 -0.49 20.53 34.65
N ILE A 42 0.75 20.06 34.86
CA ILE A 42 1.94 20.92 34.82
C ILE A 42 2.15 21.52 33.42
N LEU A 43 1.97 20.71 32.37
CA LEU A 43 2.18 21.14 30.98
C LEU A 43 1.07 22.06 30.48
N ASN A 44 -0.16 21.95 30.99
CA ASN A 44 -1.28 22.83 30.65
C ASN A 44 -1.36 24.07 31.55
N GLY A 45 -0.71 24.04 32.72
CA GLY A 45 -0.68 25.13 33.69
C GLY A 45 0.16 26.35 33.30
N SER A 46 0.20 27.33 34.20
CA SER A 46 1.06 28.51 34.08
C SER A 46 2.54 28.14 34.32
N LEU A 47 3.49 28.99 33.91
CA LEU A 47 4.92 28.75 34.20
C LEU A 47 5.25 28.78 35.71
N THR A 48 4.28 29.11 36.55
CA THR A 48 4.43 29.29 37.98
C THR A 48 3.12 28.95 38.68
N MET A 49 3.07 27.80 39.34
CA MET A 49 1.88 27.30 40.02
C MET A 49 2.23 26.86 41.45
N ASN A 50 1.22 26.72 42.30
CA ASN A 50 1.39 26.22 43.67
C ASN A 50 0.87 24.78 43.78
N PHE A 51 1.23 24.10 44.85
CA PHE A 51 0.75 22.74 45.11
C PHE A 51 -0.78 22.68 45.18
N GLN A 52 -1.40 23.70 45.80
CA GLN A 52 -2.86 23.80 45.89
C GLN A 52 -3.53 23.74 44.51
N ASP A 53 -2.93 24.35 43.48
CA ASP A 53 -3.50 24.36 42.12
C ASP A 53 -3.55 22.94 41.54
N ILE A 54 -2.64 22.05 41.96
CA ILE A 54 -2.59 20.64 41.53
C ILE A 54 -3.53 19.78 42.38
N GLU A 55 -3.55 20.01 43.70
CA GLU A 55 -4.46 19.33 44.63
C GLU A 55 -5.92 19.53 44.21
N ASP A 56 -6.28 20.78 43.88
CA ASP A 56 -7.64 21.14 43.47
C ASP A 56 -8.04 20.51 42.12
N GLU A 57 -7.10 20.39 41.17
CA GLU A 57 -7.38 19.89 39.82
C GLU A 57 -7.47 18.35 39.77
N LEU A 58 -6.63 17.65 40.54
CA LEU A 58 -6.53 16.18 40.52
C LEU A 58 -7.22 15.48 41.70
N ASP A 59 -7.70 16.23 42.70
CA ASP A 59 -8.29 15.69 43.94
C ASP A 59 -7.33 14.71 44.66
N ILE A 60 -6.08 15.15 44.85
CA ILE A 60 -5.01 14.39 45.51
C ILE A 60 -4.35 15.20 46.62
N LEU A 61 -3.66 14.51 47.54
CA LEU A 61 -2.93 15.15 48.63
C LEU A 61 -1.48 15.45 48.23
N GLU A 62 -0.90 16.50 48.84
CA GLU A 62 0.54 16.83 48.73
C GLU A 62 1.47 15.61 48.90
N GLU A 63 1.14 14.72 49.85
CA GLU A 63 1.92 13.51 50.15
C GLU A 63 1.98 12.52 48.98
N ASP A 64 0.93 12.47 48.15
CA ASP A 64 0.81 11.56 47.01
C ASP A 64 1.54 12.08 45.76
N MET A 65 1.74 13.41 45.65
CA MET A 65 2.38 14.02 44.47
C MET A 65 3.86 14.34 44.66
N ILE A 66 4.33 14.53 45.90
CA ILE A 66 5.67 15.10 46.15
C ILE A 66 6.81 14.27 45.53
N LEU A 67 6.72 12.93 45.59
CA LEU A 67 7.72 12.03 45.02
C LEU A 67 7.77 12.14 43.48
N SER A 68 6.62 12.32 42.84
CA SER A 68 6.49 12.53 41.39
C SER A 68 7.06 13.89 40.99
N LEU A 69 6.77 14.96 41.76
CA LEU A 69 7.33 16.29 41.53
C LEU A 69 8.86 16.31 41.68
N GLU A 70 9.41 15.59 42.67
CA GLU A 70 10.86 15.41 42.81
C GLU A 70 11.49 14.65 41.63
N LYS A 71 10.77 13.69 41.06
CA LYS A 71 11.19 13.02 39.81
C LYS A 71 11.24 13.99 38.64
N PHE A 72 10.22 14.84 38.47
CA PHE A 72 10.22 15.90 37.43
C PHE A 72 11.30 16.96 37.66
N ALA A 73 11.61 17.28 38.91
CA ALA A 73 12.71 18.18 39.25
C ALA A 73 14.08 17.59 38.84
N ARG A 74 14.31 16.28 39.06
CA ARG A 74 15.52 15.58 38.59
C ARG A 74 15.67 15.62 37.06
N LEU A 75 14.54 15.55 36.35
CA LEU A 75 14.47 15.70 34.89
C LEU A 75 14.63 17.16 34.42
N LYS A 76 14.84 18.11 35.33
CA LYS A 76 14.96 19.56 35.07
C LYS A 76 13.73 20.18 34.42
N LEU A 77 12.57 19.51 34.49
CA LEU A 77 11.29 20.05 34.01
C LEU A 77 10.81 21.19 34.90
N LEU A 78 11.01 21.07 36.21
CA LEU A 78 10.56 22.06 37.18
C LEU A 78 11.57 22.28 38.31
N GLN A 79 11.36 23.34 39.07
CA GLN A 79 12.03 23.60 40.34
C GLN A 79 10.98 23.83 41.43
N ILE A 80 11.22 23.27 42.62
CA ILE A 80 10.33 23.40 43.78
C ILE A 80 10.93 24.45 44.73
N GLN A 81 10.15 25.47 45.08
CA GLN A 81 10.50 26.54 46.02
C GLN A 81 9.44 26.64 47.10
N GLY A 82 9.57 25.84 48.17
CA GLY A 82 8.49 25.66 49.14
C GLY A 82 7.29 25.01 48.46
N LYS A 83 6.09 25.61 48.58
CA LYS A 83 4.86 25.14 47.90
C LYS A 83 4.68 25.66 46.47
N LYS A 84 5.70 26.32 45.91
CA LYS A 84 5.66 26.93 44.59
C LYS A 84 6.49 26.12 43.60
N ILE A 85 5.95 25.91 42.41
CA ILE A 85 6.57 25.18 41.29
C ILE A 85 6.91 26.19 40.19
N LEU A 86 8.16 26.18 39.74
CA LEU A 86 8.64 26.96 38.60
C LEU A 86 8.95 26.02 37.42
N ILE A 87 8.27 26.21 36.30
CA ILE A 87 8.39 25.31 35.14
C ILE A 87 9.47 25.81 34.17
N ASN A 88 10.34 24.91 33.74
CA ASN A 88 11.33 25.18 32.70
C ASN A 88 10.65 25.19 31.31
N LYS A 89 10.63 26.36 30.67
CA LYS A 89 9.97 26.58 29.37
C LYS A 89 10.50 25.69 28.24
N GLU A 90 11.81 25.39 28.21
CA GLU A 90 12.39 24.54 27.17
C GLU A 90 12.02 23.07 27.38
N MET A 91 12.13 22.59 28.61
CA MET A 91 11.73 21.22 28.94
C MET A 91 10.22 21.02 28.80
N ARG A 92 9.41 22.03 29.14
CA ARG A 92 7.96 22.00 28.91
C ARG A 92 7.63 21.67 27.46
N LYS A 93 8.23 22.37 26.50
CA LYS A 93 8.03 22.10 25.06
C LYS A 93 8.44 20.68 24.65
N TYR A 94 9.50 20.15 25.24
CA TYR A 94 9.91 18.77 25.01
C TYR A 94 8.82 17.80 25.48
N TYR A 95 8.38 17.92 26.74
CA TYR A 95 7.37 17.03 27.31
C TYR A 95 5.97 17.22 26.71
N GLU A 96 5.60 18.43 26.25
CA GLU A 96 4.35 18.71 25.51
C GLU A 96 4.22 17.83 24.25
N LEU A 97 5.33 17.56 23.56
CA LEU A 97 5.31 16.62 22.43
C LEU A 97 5.14 15.18 22.91
N HIS A 98 5.95 14.75 23.89
CA HIS A 98 6.01 13.35 24.29
C HIS A 98 4.81 12.87 25.11
N ILE A 99 4.15 13.75 25.87
CA ILE A 99 2.96 13.38 26.66
C ILE A 99 1.81 12.93 25.76
N SER A 100 1.74 13.45 24.53
CA SER A 100 0.71 13.04 23.55
C SER A 100 0.68 11.53 23.30
N ARG A 101 1.81 10.83 23.48
CA ARG A 101 1.94 9.37 23.31
C ARG A 101 1.08 8.56 24.28
N PHE A 102 0.68 9.16 25.40
CA PHE A 102 -0.17 8.56 26.43
C PHE A 102 -1.66 8.84 26.21
N SER A 103 -2.02 9.61 25.18
CA SER A 103 -3.41 9.82 24.80
C SER A 103 -4.02 8.55 24.19
N THR A 104 -5.29 8.29 24.51
CA THR A 104 -6.06 7.18 23.90
C THR A 104 -6.18 7.33 22.39
N ASP A 105 -6.26 8.58 21.93
CA ASP A 105 -6.46 8.95 20.52
C ASP A 105 -5.13 9.34 19.84
N PHE A 106 -4.00 8.91 20.42
CA PHE A 106 -2.69 9.22 19.86
C PHE A 106 -2.50 8.56 18.50
N GLU A 107 -2.37 9.41 17.48
CA GLU A 107 -2.03 9.07 16.11
C GLU A 107 -0.75 9.83 15.73
N PRO A 108 0.42 9.16 15.60
CA PRO A 108 1.68 9.82 15.27
C PRO A 108 1.67 10.28 13.81
N SER A 109 1.08 11.44 13.54
CA SER A 109 0.97 12.02 12.20
C SER A 109 2.28 12.64 11.73
N ILE A 110 2.31 13.10 10.48
CA ILE A 110 3.40 13.95 9.97
C ILE A 110 3.65 15.16 10.88
N GLU A 111 2.63 15.75 11.52
CA GLU A 111 2.81 16.87 12.46
C GLU A 111 3.58 16.45 13.72
N PHE A 112 3.30 15.25 14.24
CA PHE A 112 4.04 14.70 15.36
C PHE A 112 5.51 14.42 14.97
N LEU A 113 5.74 13.83 13.81
CA LEU A 113 7.09 13.60 13.26
C LEU A 113 7.84 14.94 13.06
N GLN A 114 7.16 15.98 12.58
CA GLN A 114 7.71 17.33 12.51
C GLN A 114 8.14 17.85 13.89
N GLY A 115 7.30 17.66 14.90
CA GLY A 115 7.63 17.97 16.29
C GLY A 115 8.92 17.28 16.74
N LEU A 116 9.05 15.98 16.46
CA LEU A 116 10.25 15.20 16.80
C LEU A 116 11.50 15.72 16.08
N LEU A 117 11.41 15.97 14.76
CA LEU A 117 12.54 16.49 13.98
C LEU A 117 12.98 17.88 14.44
N ASN A 118 12.06 18.71 14.93
CA ASN A 118 12.37 20.03 15.49
C ASN A 118 13.12 19.97 16.83
N GLN A 119 13.16 18.82 17.51
CA GLN A 119 13.98 18.64 18.71
C GLN A 119 15.47 18.42 18.37
N VAL A 120 15.78 18.09 17.12
CA VAL A 120 17.15 17.88 16.63
C VAL A 120 17.70 19.21 16.10
N PRO A 121 19.00 19.53 16.31
CA PRO A 121 19.61 20.70 15.71
C PRO A 121 19.39 20.78 14.19
N ILE A 122 18.81 21.89 13.74
CA ILE A 122 18.33 22.07 12.35
C ILE A 122 19.37 21.78 11.25
N HIS A 123 20.66 21.95 11.54
CA HIS A 123 21.75 21.73 10.59
C HIS A 123 22.09 20.25 10.37
N LEU A 124 21.60 19.34 11.22
CA LEU A 124 21.82 17.90 11.10
C LEU A 124 20.83 17.26 10.11
N LEU A 125 19.58 17.73 10.09
CA LEU A 125 18.52 17.15 9.26
C LEU A 125 18.90 17.11 7.76
N PRO A 126 19.50 18.15 7.15
CA PRO A 126 19.94 18.07 5.76
C PRO A 126 20.97 16.98 5.49
N VAL A 127 21.83 16.68 6.48
CA VAL A 127 22.82 15.61 6.39
C VAL A 127 22.16 14.25 6.52
N TRP A 128 21.33 14.06 7.55
CA TRP A 128 20.64 12.78 7.80
C TRP A 128 19.78 12.34 6.63
N TYR A 129 18.98 13.24 6.05
CA TYR A 129 18.07 12.91 4.94
C TYR A 129 18.67 13.18 3.55
N THR A 130 19.92 13.65 3.50
CA THR A 130 20.63 13.99 2.26
C THR A 130 19.83 14.96 1.39
N ILE A 131 19.31 16.03 1.99
CA ILE A 131 18.62 17.13 1.29
C ILE A 131 19.55 18.36 1.20
N PRO A 132 19.31 19.29 0.26
CA PRO A 132 20.14 20.48 0.14
C PRO A 132 20.16 21.30 1.44
N LYS A 133 21.36 21.72 1.87
CA LYS A 133 21.50 22.61 3.05
C LYS A 133 20.85 23.98 2.85
N THR A 134 20.59 24.37 1.60
CA THR A 134 19.91 25.60 1.20
C THR A 134 18.39 25.49 1.19
N SER A 135 17.82 24.32 1.51
CA SER A 135 16.38 24.13 1.57
C SER A 135 15.76 25.06 2.63
N THR A 136 14.89 25.96 2.21
CA THR A 136 14.13 26.85 3.09
C THR A 136 13.05 26.11 3.88
N HIS A 137 12.57 24.98 3.35
CA HIS A 137 11.56 24.10 3.96
C HIS A 137 12.10 22.68 4.15
N ILE A 138 13.03 22.52 5.10
CA ILE A 138 13.74 21.25 5.39
C ILE A 138 12.77 20.08 5.51
N ILE A 139 11.71 20.22 6.33
CA ILE A 139 10.73 19.16 6.53
C ILE A 139 10.01 18.79 5.23
N HIS A 140 9.52 19.76 4.46
CA HIS A 140 8.85 19.48 3.19
C HIS A 140 9.79 18.76 2.23
N SER A 141 11.08 19.14 2.19
CA SER A 141 12.08 18.41 1.42
C SER A 141 12.31 16.97 1.89
N ILE A 142 12.13 16.67 3.19
CA ILE A 142 12.17 15.29 3.71
C ILE A 142 10.95 14.50 3.22
N ILE A 143 9.76 15.09 3.31
CA ILE A 143 8.51 14.50 2.84
C ILE A 143 8.58 14.21 1.34
N ASP A 144 8.93 15.20 0.52
CA ASP A 144 9.03 15.08 -0.94
C ASP A 144 10.00 13.98 -1.35
N LYS A 145 11.10 13.85 -0.61
CA LYS A 145 12.17 12.90 -0.92
C LYS A 145 11.87 11.47 -0.47
N HIS A 146 11.22 11.29 0.68
CA HIS A 146 11.14 9.99 1.35
C HIS A 146 9.72 9.48 1.58
N LEU A 147 8.71 10.36 1.63
CA LEU A 147 7.32 9.99 1.99
C LEU A 147 6.29 10.29 0.89
N LEU A 148 6.63 11.08 -0.13
CA LEU A 148 5.68 11.65 -1.10
C LEU A 148 4.74 10.62 -1.73
N THR A 149 5.27 9.46 -2.12
CA THR A 149 4.45 8.36 -2.65
C THR A 149 4.75 7.07 -1.88
N PRO A 150 3.80 6.12 -1.81
CA PRO A 150 4.04 4.82 -1.19
C PRO A 150 5.26 4.11 -1.76
N LYS A 151 5.47 4.20 -3.08
CA LYS A 151 6.61 3.60 -3.77
C LYS A 151 7.94 4.21 -3.33
N ILE A 152 7.99 5.52 -3.12
CA ILE A 152 9.17 6.22 -2.60
C ILE A 152 9.47 5.74 -1.18
N TYR A 153 8.44 5.64 -0.33
CA TYR A 153 8.62 5.21 1.05
C TYR A 153 9.02 3.73 1.16
N GLU A 154 8.38 2.83 0.41
CA GLU A 154 8.76 1.41 0.33
C GLU A 154 10.21 1.24 -0.14
N LYS A 155 10.63 2.05 -1.12
CA LYS A 155 12.02 2.10 -1.55
C LYS A 155 12.95 2.56 -0.42
N TYR A 156 12.58 3.61 0.32
CA TYR A 156 13.34 4.09 1.47
C TYR A 156 13.46 3.01 2.57
N VAL A 157 12.36 2.30 2.89
CA VAL A 157 12.34 1.19 3.86
C VAL A 157 13.23 0.03 3.40
N SER A 158 13.17 -0.36 2.12
CA SER A 158 14.04 -1.43 1.58
C SER A 158 15.52 -1.03 1.54
N GLU A 159 15.86 0.24 1.33
CA GLU A 159 17.25 0.70 1.43
C GLU A 159 17.79 0.54 2.87
N LEU A 160 16.95 0.73 3.89
CA LEU A 160 17.28 0.52 5.30
C LEU A 160 17.50 -0.95 5.67
N GLU A 161 16.95 -1.92 4.93
CA GLU A 161 17.22 -3.35 5.14
C GLU A 161 18.73 -3.65 5.10
N VAL A 162 19.45 -2.98 4.19
CA VAL A 162 20.89 -3.17 3.99
C VAL A 162 21.70 -2.40 5.04
N GLU A 163 21.23 -1.23 5.45
CA GLU A 163 21.98 -0.33 6.33
C GLU A 163 21.77 -0.64 7.81
N GLU A 164 20.54 -0.99 8.18
CA GLU A 164 20.08 -1.14 9.56
C GLU A 164 19.12 -2.33 9.67
N PRO A 165 19.62 -3.57 9.49
CA PRO A 165 18.79 -4.77 9.35
C PRO A 165 17.89 -5.04 10.56
N LEU A 166 18.35 -4.70 11.78
CA LEU A 166 17.56 -4.84 13.00
C LEU A 166 16.35 -3.89 12.99
N LEU A 167 16.54 -2.63 12.59
CA LEU A 167 15.45 -1.65 12.55
C LEU A 167 14.43 -2.03 11.48
N HIS A 168 14.91 -2.43 10.31
CA HIS A 168 14.05 -2.95 9.24
C HIS A 168 13.25 -4.17 9.69
N ALA A 169 13.86 -5.12 10.40
CA ALA A 169 13.18 -6.31 10.91
C ALA A 169 12.06 -5.96 11.91
N ILE A 170 12.34 -5.07 12.87
CA ILE A 170 11.34 -4.60 13.83
C ILE A 170 10.18 -3.90 13.11
N ALA A 171 10.48 -2.95 12.22
CA ALA A 171 9.47 -2.19 11.49
C ALA A 171 8.60 -3.10 10.59
N SER A 172 9.23 -4.02 9.85
CA SER A 172 8.53 -4.98 9.00
C SER A 172 7.57 -5.86 9.80
N GLU A 173 7.96 -6.24 11.02
CA GLU A 173 7.12 -7.03 11.90
C GLU A 173 5.90 -6.25 12.41
N VAL A 174 6.09 -4.97 12.77
CA VAL A 174 4.98 -4.07 13.10
C VAL A 174 4.05 -3.91 11.90
N PHE A 175 4.59 -3.67 10.70
CA PHE A 175 3.81 -3.46 9.46
C PHE A 175 3.03 -4.70 9.03
N ALA A 176 3.53 -5.90 9.35
CA ALA A 176 2.88 -7.17 9.06
C ALA A 176 1.83 -7.57 10.12
N SER A 177 1.83 -6.93 11.29
CA SER A 177 0.88 -7.26 12.35
C SER A 177 -0.56 -6.87 11.96
N PRO A 178 -1.58 -7.67 12.30
CA PRO A 178 -2.97 -7.37 11.94
C PRO A 178 -3.51 -6.06 12.51
N SER A 179 -3.00 -5.66 13.68
CA SER A 179 -3.36 -4.41 14.37
C SER A 179 -2.43 -3.25 14.04
N LEU A 180 -1.41 -3.46 13.20
CA LEU A 180 -0.32 -2.50 12.97
C LEU A 180 0.29 -1.97 14.27
N SER A 181 0.37 -2.83 15.28
CA SER A 181 0.79 -2.48 16.63
C SER A 181 1.33 -3.70 17.36
N LEU A 182 2.51 -3.55 17.99
CA LEU A 182 3.16 -4.60 18.78
C LEU A 182 3.72 -4.04 20.07
N SER A 183 3.60 -4.79 21.16
CA SER A 183 4.14 -4.40 22.47
C SER A 183 5.66 -4.39 22.47
N SER A 184 6.26 -3.39 23.12
CA SER A 184 7.72 -3.32 23.34
C SER A 184 8.25 -4.55 24.08
N SER A 185 7.47 -5.13 25.00
CA SER A 185 7.82 -6.35 25.74
C SER A 185 8.05 -7.55 24.81
N PHE A 186 7.14 -7.77 23.86
CA PHE A 186 7.28 -8.79 22.81
C PHE A 186 8.52 -8.57 21.94
N LEU A 187 8.73 -7.35 21.46
CA LEU A 187 9.86 -7.03 20.58
C LEU A 187 11.21 -7.17 21.31
N LYS A 188 11.32 -6.69 22.55
CA LYS A 188 12.51 -6.88 23.40
C LYS A 188 12.87 -8.35 23.56
N ASN A 189 11.87 -9.19 23.86
CA ASN A 189 12.08 -10.63 24.01
C ASN A 189 12.50 -11.29 22.70
N LYS A 190 11.85 -10.95 21.58
CA LYS A 190 12.12 -11.56 20.28
C LYS A 190 13.53 -11.24 19.78
N TYR A 191 13.95 -9.98 19.89
CA TYR A 191 15.25 -9.51 19.41
C TYR A 191 16.35 -9.53 20.49
N GLN A 192 16.04 -10.04 21.69
CA GLN A 192 16.97 -10.14 22.83
C GLN A 192 17.61 -8.81 23.24
N LEU A 193 16.82 -7.73 23.20
CA LEU A 193 17.29 -6.37 23.47
C LEU A 193 17.08 -5.99 24.94
N GLN A 194 18.11 -5.36 25.53
CA GLN A 194 17.99 -4.73 26.85
C GLN A 194 17.17 -3.43 26.76
N GLU A 195 16.70 -2.93 27.91
CA GLU A 195 15.84 -1.74 27.98
C GLU A 195 16.44 -0.52 27.26
N LYS A 196 17.73 -0.24 27.54
CA LYS A 196 18.43 0.90 26.96
C LYS A 196 18.65 0.74 25.45
N GLU A 197 19.06 -0.45 25.02
CA GLU A 197 19.30 -0.78 23.61
C GLU A 197 18.00 -0.66 22.81
N PHE A 198 16.90 -1.13 23.40
CA PHE A 198 15.58 -1.02 22.80
C PHE A 198 15.12 0.43 22.68
N ALA A 199 15.28 1.24 23.74
CA ALA A 199 14.94 2.66 23.70
C ALA A 199 15.76 3.41 22.63
N GLU A 200 17.05 3.11 22.48
CA GLU A 200 17.87 3.62 21.37
C GLU A 200 17.33 3.16 20.02
N CYS A 201 16.93 1.89 19.87
CA CYS A 201 16.31 1.38 18.65
C CYS A 201 15.01 2.14 18.32
N VAL A 202 14.14 2.39 19.31
CA VAL A 202 12.89 3.15 19.13
C VAL A 202 13.19 4.58 18.65
N MET A 203 14.16 5.27 19.24
CA MET A 203 14.58 6.59 18.77
C MET A 203 15.02 6.56 17.31
N ARG A 204 15.79 5.54 16.91
CA ARG A 204 16.23 5.38 15.53
C ARG A 204 15.09 5.03 14.59
N LEU A 205 14.11 4.23 15.01
CA LEU A 205 12.90 3.96 14.23
C LEU A 205 12.11 5.25 13.97
N GLU A 206 11.98 6.11 14.97
CA GLU A 206 11.28 7.38 14.86
C GLU A 206 11.98 8.36 13.94
N PHE A 207 13.29 8.54 14.10
CA PHE A 207 14.06 9.42 13.23
C PHE A 207 14.24 8.85 11.82
N ASN A 208 14.15 7.53 11.62
CA ASN A 208 14.00 6.95 10.28
C ASN A 208 12.54 6.90 9.81
N LEU A 209 11.60 7.56 10.51
CA LEU A 209 10.20 7.68 10.07
C LEU A 209 9.53 6.30 9.84
N LEU A 210 9.91 5.28 10.62
CA LEU A 210 9.43 3.91 10.50
C LEU A 210 8.30 3.61 11.49
N CYS A 211 8.59 3.75 12.78
CA CYS A 211 7.65 3.46 13.86
C CYS A 211 7.81 4.51 14.97
N CYS A 212 6.73 4.74 15.71
CA CYS A 212 6.67 5.59 16.89
C CYS A 212 6.18 4.77 18.08
N SER A 213 6.61 5.14 19.29
CA SER A 213 6.02 4.55 20.50
C SER A 213 4.73 5.25 20.92
N LYS A 214 3.74 4.45 21.29
CA LYS A 214 2.46 4.81 21.90
C LYS A 214 2.35 4.08 23.24
N TYR A 215 1.63 4.67 24.20
CA TYR A 215 1.37 4.04 25.48
C TYR A 215 -0.12 3.75 25.63
N GLU A 216 -0.45 2.50 25.97
CA GLU A 216 -1.83 2.08 26.21
C GLU A 216 -2.03 1.73 27.68
N ARG A 217 -3.12 2.24 28.27
CA ARG A 217 -3.42 2.01 29.68
C ARG A 217 -3.91 0.58 29.88
N LYS A 218 -3.18 -0.20 30.69
CA LYS A 218 -3.57 -1.54 31.14
C LYS A 218 -3.64 -1.58 32.66
N GLY A 219 -4.83 -1.32 33.18
CA GLY A 219 -5.05 -1.18 34.63
C GLY A 219 -4.32 0.03 35.18
N ASN A 220 -3.38 -0.21 36.11
CA ASN A 220 -2.59 0.82 36.77
C ASN A 220 -1.22 1.06 36.10
N ASN A 221 -0.96 0.46 34.95
CA ASN A 221 0.29 0.62 34.23
C ASN A 221 0.05 1.09 32.79
N TRP A 222 1.08 1.69 32.22
CA TRP A 222 1.17 1.96 30.79
C TRP A 222 1.99 0.87 30.13
N GLU A 223 1.47 0.32 29.03
CA GLU A 223 2.23 -0.58 28.17
C GLU A 223 2.68 0.18 26.92
N GLU A 224 3.99 0.18 26.66
CA GLU A 224 4.55 0.74 25.45
C GLU A 224 4.31 -0.19 24.25
N MET A 225 3.81 0.40 23.18
CA MET A 225 3.51 -0.23 21.90
C MET A 225 4.25 0.50 20.79
N LEU A 226 4.73 -0.22 19.78
CA LEU A 226 5.25 0.37 18.55
C LEU A 226 4.18 0.32 17.46
N ILE A 227 3.97 1.47 16.82
CA ILE A 227 3.02 1.65 15.72
C ILE A 227 3.69 2.42 14.57
N PRO A 228 3.26 2.25 13.31
CA PRO A 228 3.68 3.12 12.21
C PRO A 228 3.19 4.55 12.43
N PHE A 229 3.76 5.50 11.68
CA PHE A 229 3.15 6.83 11.60
C PHE A 229 1.77 6.76 10.92
N HIS A 230 0.89 7.69 11.28
CA HIS A 230 -0.54 7.61 10.99
C HIS A 230 -0.85 7.42 9.50
N GLU A 231 -0.26 8.24 8.63
CA GLU A 231 -0.58 8.25 7.21
C GLU A 231 -0.14 6.94 6.52
N TRP A 232 0.98 6.34 6.95
CA TRP A 232 1.37 5.01 6.49
C TRP A 232 0.48 3.92 7.06
N SER A 233 0.09 4.02 8.33
CA SER A 233 -0.84 3.09 8.97
C SER A 233 -2.21 3.06 8.28
N GLU A 234 -2.74 4.23 7.87
CA GLU A 234 -3.97 4.32 7.07
C GLU A 234 -3.86 3.55 5.75
N LEU A 235 -2.73 3.71 5.04
CA LEU A 235 -2.52 3.03 3.77
C LEU A 235 -2.34 1.50 3.95
N LEU A 236 -1.58 1.08 4.96
CA LEU A 236 -1.43 -0.34 5.28
C LEU A 236 -2.77 -0.96 5.67
N SER A 237 -3.56 -0.27 6.51
CA SER A 237 -4.90 -0.71 6.90
C SER A 237 -5.83 -0.81 5.69
N PHE A 238 -5.78 0.16 4.78
CA PHE A 238 -6.50 0.10 3.52
C PHE A 238 -6.10 -1.14 2.70
N LYS A 239 -4.79 -1.39 2.52
CA LYS A 239 -4.30 -2.58 1.80
C LYS A 239 -4.75 -3.88 2.47
N GLN A 240 -4.72 -3.98 3.80
CA GLN A 240 -5.14 -5.17 4.54
C GLN A 240 -6.65 -5.43 4.43
N THR A 241 -7.46 -4.38 4.51
CA THR A 241 -8.93 -4.48 4.51
C THR A 241 -9.54 -4.63 3.12
N THR A 242 -8.87 -4.10 2.09
CA THR A 242 -9.35 -4.17 0.70
C THR A 242 -8.75 -5.32 -0.09
N ASN A 243 -7.75 -6.04 0.44
CA ASN A 243 -7.16 -7.19 -0.25
C ASN A 243 -8.26 -8.19 -0.68
N PRO A 244 -8.42 -8.47 -1.99
CA PRO A 244 -9.55 -9.25 -2.47
C PRO A 244 -9.51 -10.68 -1.91
N PRO A 245 -10.55 -11.13 -1.17
CA PRO A 245 -10.55 -12.46 -0.58
C PRO A 245 -10.70 -13.53 -1.65
N GLN A 246 -10.06 -14.67 -1.43
CA GLN A 246 -10.24 -15.86 -2.27
C GLN A 246 -11.67 -16.41 -2.14
N ILE A 247 -12.31 -16.67 -3.28
CA ILE A 247 -13.57 -17.44 -3.34
C ILE A 247 -13.26 -18.90 -2.97
N LYS A 248 -13.88 -19.40 -1.90
CA LYS A 248 -13.65 -20.77 -1.39
C LYS A 248 -14.38 -21.83 -2.21
N ASP A 249 -15.62 -21.54 -2.61
CA ASP A 249 -16.49 -22.47 -3.34
C ASP A 249 -16.23 -22.43 -4.85
N VAL A 250 -14.97 -22.70 -5.25
CA VAL A 250 -14.51 -22.60 -6.65
C VAL A 250 -15.33 -23.49 -7.59
N ASP A 251 -15.81 -24.64 -7.11
CA ASP A 251 -16.63 -25.57 -7.91
C ASP A 251 -18.02 -24.99 -8.29
N GLN A 252 -18.49 -23.95 -7.60
CA GLN A 252 -19.74 -23.26 -7.91
C GLN A 252 -19.57 -22.13 -8.93
N ILE A 253 -18.33 -21.85 -9.34
CA ILE A 253 -18.04 -20.80 -10.33
C ILE A 253 -18.49 -21.27 -11.71
N GLN A 254 -19.42 -20.52 -12.30
CA GLN A 254 -19.83 -20.69 -13.68
C GLN A 254 -18.79 -20.01 -14.58
N ASN A 255 -17.82 -20.78 -15.05
CA ASN A 255 -16.79 -20.27 -15.96
C ASN A 255 -17.42 -19.75 -17.25
N ARG A 256 -16.92 -18.60 -17.74
CA ARG A 256 -17.31 -18.06 -19.05
C ARG A 256 -16.79 -18.90 -20.20
N HIS A 257 -15.75 -19.69 -19.98
CA HIS A 257 -15.25 -20.69 -20.92
C HIS A 257 -14.75 -21.93 -20.17
N PRO A 258 -14.96 -23.16 -20.68
CA PRO A 258 -14.49 -24.40 -20.04
C PRO A 258 -12.97 -24.52 -19.79
N CYS A 259 -12.14 -23.69 -20.44
CA CYS A 259 -10.69 -23.78 -20.35
C CYS A 259 -10.01 -22.40 -20.52
N PRO A 260 -8.82 -22.20 -19.94
CA PRO A 260 -8.09 -20.91 -19.96
C PRO A 260 -7.78 -20.34 -21.36
N PHE A 261 -7.51 -21.19 -22.34
CA PHE A 261 -7.23 -20.78 -23.74
C PHE A 261 -8.44 -20.95 -24.65
N GLY A 262 -9.63 -20.93 -24.06
CA GLY A 262 -10.87 -21.24 -24.75
C GLY A 262 -11.10 -20.50 -26.05
N PHE A 263 -10.97 -19.19 -25.97
CA PHE A 263 -11.16 -18.31 -27.11
C PHE A 263 -10.17 -18.59 -28.25
N VAL A 264 -8.89 -18.81 -27.91
CA VAL A 264 -7.83 -19.17 -28.87
C VAL A 264 -8.08 -20.55 -29.48
N HIS A 265 -8.59 -21.49 -28.70
CA HIS A 265 -8.96 -22.82 -29.16
C HIS A 265 -10.12 -22.76 -30.17
N ASP A 266 -11.16 -22.00 -29.85
CA ASP A 266 -12.32 -21.79 -30.73
C ASP A 266 -11.91 -21.11 -32.04
N LEU A 267 -11.06 -20.09 -31.99
CA LEU A 267 -10.45 -19.48 -33.18
C LEU A 267 -9.69 -20.53 -34.00
N THR A 268 -8.87 -21.35 -33.35
CA THR A 268 -8.07 -22.39 -34.00
C THR A 268 -8.94 -23.41 -34.73
N VAL A 269 -10.00 -23.89 -34.09
CA VAL A 269 -10.94 -24.86 -34.68
C VAL A 269 -11.63 -24.24 -35.90
N LEU A 270 -12.13 -23.01 -35.77
CA LEU A 270 -12.81 -22.31 -36.86
C LEU A 270 -11.85 -22.03 -38.04
N THR A 271 -10.65 -21.53 -37.78
CA THR A 271 -9.65 -21.25 -38.82
C THR A 271 -9.22 -22.53 -39.56
N ARG A 272 -9.02 -23.65 -38.85
CA ARG A 272 -8.70 -24.94 -39.48
C ARG A 272 -9.83 -25.44 -40.38
N TYR A 273 -11.07 -25.30 -39.92
CA TYR A 273 -12.24 -25.71 -40.69
C TYR A 273 -12.36 -24.91 -42.00
N LEU A 274 -12.17 -23.58 -41.93
CA LEU A 274 -12.23 -22.68 -43.08
C LEU A 274 -11.19 -22.99 -44.16
N GLY A 275 -10.07 -23.63 -43.80
CA GLY A 275 -9.04 -24.05 -44.75
C GLY A 275 -9.46 -25.19 -45.66
N GLN A 276 -10.46 -25.96 -45.23
CA GLN A 276 -11.00 -27.10 -45.97
C GLN A 276 -12.38 -26.77 -46.57
N ASN A 277 -13.17 -25.94 -45.88
CA ASN A 277 -14.57 -25.70 -46.21
C ASN A 277 -14.93 -24.21 -46.00
N PRO A 278 -15.08 -23.41 -47.08
CA PRO A 278 -15.66 -22.08 -46.99
C PRO A 278 -17.07 -22.12 -46.39
N ILE A 279 -17.40 -21.17 -45.53
CA ILE A 279 -18.73 -21.07 -44.91
C ILE A 279 -19.50 -19.93 -45.56
N SER A 280 -20.72 -20.19 -46.03
CA SER A 280 -21.60 -19.11 -46.54
C SER A 280 -21.96 -18.15 -45.40
N LEU A 281 -21.88 -16.84 -45.63
CA LEU A 281 -22.24 -15.82 -44.63
C LEU A 281 -23.68 -15.97 -44.14
N SER A 282 -24.58 -16.45 -45.01
CA SER A 282 -25.99 -16.71 -44.67
C SER A 282 -26.20 -17.87 -43.67
N ALA A 283 -25.25 -18.80 -43.58
CA ALA A 283 -25.29 -19.98 -42.70
C ALA A 283 -24.20 -19.95 -41.61
N LEU A 284 -23.49 -18.82 -41.47
CA LEU A 284 -22.29 -18.71 -40.64
C LEU A 284 -22.57 -18.99 -39.17
N HIS A 285 -23.62 -18.39 -38.61
CA HIS A 285 -23.99 -18.57 -37.21
C HIS A 285 -24.26 -20.05 -36.88
N ASP A 286 -25.14 -20.69 -37.64
CA ASP A 286 -25.54 -22.08 -37.40
C ASP A 286 -24.36 -23.03 -37.55
N LYS A 287 -23.50 -22.80 -38.55
CA LYS A 287 -22.33 -23.64 -38.79
C LYS A 287 -21.27 -23.51 -37.71
N VAL A 288 -21.06 -22.32 -37.16
CA VAL A 288 -20.12 -22.12 -36.05
C VAL A 288 -20.62 -22.80 -34.78
N ILE A 289 -21.93 -22.74 -34.51
CA ILE A 289 -22.54 -23.46 -33.38
C ILE A 289 -22.42 -24.98 -33.55
N GLU A 290 -22.57 -25.51 -34.76
CA GLU A 290 -22.34 -26.93 -35.07
C GLU A 290 -20.89 -27.35 -34.78
N LEU A 291 -19.91 -26.51 -35.14
CA LEU A 291 -18.48 -26.76 -34.92
C LEU A 291 -18.06 -26.62 -33.45
N LEU A 292 -18.69 -25.70 -32.73
CA LEU A 292 -18.35 -25.32 -31.35
C LEU A 292 -19.61 -25.44 -30.46
N PRO A 293 -20.05 -26.68 -30.16
CA PRO A 293 -21.33 -26.95 -29.51
C PRO A 293 -21.41 -26.47 -28.06
N HIS A 294 -20.28 -26.05 -27.45
CA HIS A 294 -20.27 -25.43 -26.13
C HIS A 294 -20.72 -23.97 -26.15
N ILE A 295 -20.65 -23.26 -27.28
CA ILE A 295 -20.98 -21.82 -27.36
C ILE A 295 -22.39 -21.50 -26.79
N PRO A 296 -23.46 -22.24 -27.10
CA PRO A 296 -24.80 -21.97 -26.55
C PRO A 296 -24.88 -22.06 -25.03
N SER A 297 -23.97 -22.82 -24.39
CA SER A 297 -23.92 -22.98 -22.93
C SER A 297 -23.16 -21.87 -22.21
N LEU A 298 -22.48 -20.99 -22.95
CA LEU A 298 -21.74 -19.87 -22.37
C LEU A 298 -22.72 -18.80 -21.86
N VAL A 299 -22.37 -18.19 -20.72
CA VAL A 299 -23.16 -17.13 -20.05
C VAL A 299 -23.51 -15.96 -20.99
N THR A 300 -22.68 -15.71 -22.01
CA THR A 300 -22.85 -14.64 -23.00
C THR A 300 -22.66 -15.14 -24.43
N SER A 301 -23.36 -16.22 -24.79
CA SER A 301 -23.18 -16.95 -26.06
C SER A 301 -23.28 -16.10 -27.33
N LYS A 302 -24.27 -15.21 -27.43
CA LYS A 302 -24.47 -14.35 -28.61
C LYS A 302 -23.35 -13.33 -28.81
N THR A 303 -22.97 -12.63 -27.75
CA THR A 303 -21.89 -11.63 -27.82
C THR A 303 -20.54 -12.31 -28.05
N TYR A 304 -20.31 -13.47 -27.44
CA TYR A 304 -19.12 -14.29 -27.66
C TYR A 304 -18.96 -14.69 -29.12
N LEU A 305 -20.02 -15.22 -29.76
CA LEU A 305 -19.98 -15.63 -31.16
C LEU A 305 -19.68 -14.44 -32.09
N SER A 306 -20.34 -13.30 -31.88
CA SER A 306 -20.05 -12.09 -32.66
C SER A 306 -18.59 -11.66 -32.51
N HIS A 307 -18.05 -11.68 -31.28
CA HIS A 307 -16.65 -11.32 -31.02
C HIS A 307 -15.67 -12.32 -31.66
N LEU A 308 -15.97 -13.63 -31.63
CA LEU A 308 -15.15 -14.66 -32.26
C LEU A 308 -15.05 -14.43 -33.78
N LEU A 309 -16.19 -14.14 -34.43
CA LEU A 309 -16.28 -13.88 -35.86
C LEU A 309 -15.65 -12.56 -36.28
N GLU A 310 -15.76 -11.53 -35.45
CA GLU A 310 -15.05 -10.29 -35.67
C GLU A 310 -13.54 -10.56 -35.57
N LYS A 311 -13.09 -11.20 -34.49
CA LYS A 311 -11.67 -11.40 -34.20
C LYS A 311 -10.95 -12.24 -35.25
N ILE A 312 -11.59 -13.28 -35.81
CA ILE A 312 -10.96 -14.11 -36.86
C ILE A 312 -10.63 -13.28 -38.12
N ILE A 313 -11.46 -12.30 -38.46
CA ILE A 313 -11.17 -11.35 -39.55
C ILE A 313 -10.10 -10.36 -39.10
N GLN A 314 -10.22 -9.84 -37.88
CA GLN A 314 -9.28 -8.83 -37.35
C GLN A 314 -7.83 -9.31 -37.28
N LEU A 315 -7.62 -10.61 -37.04
CA LEU A 315 -6.32 -11.27 -36.92
C LEU A 315 -5.75 -11.74 -38.28
N ASP A 316 -6.37 -11.37 -39.41
CA ASP A 316 -6.03 -11.91 -40.74
C ASP A 316 -6.04 -13.46 -40.76
N LEU A 317 -6.94 -14.09 -39.99
CA LEU A 317 -7.10 -15.55 -39.98
C LEU A 317 -8.16 -16.01 -41.00
N ALA A 318 -9.14 -15.16 -41.27
CA ALA A 318 -10.15 -15.34 -42.30
C ALA A 318 -10.43 -14.03 -43.04
N PHE A 319 -11.05 -14.13 -44.21
CA PHE A 319 -11.55 -12.98 -44.99
C PHE A 319 -12.87 -13.32 -45.66
N GLU A 320 -13.66 -12.28 -45.94
CA GLU A 320 -14.90 -12.41 -46.71
C GLU A 320 -14.63 -12.31 -48.20
N ASP A 321 -15.19 -13.24 -48.98
CA ASP A 321 -15.04 -13.33 -50.42
C ASP A 321 -16.31 -13.92 -51.05
N GLU A 322 -16.93 -13.17 -51.97
CA GLU A 322 -18.13 -13.58 -52.72
C GLU A 322 -19.28 -14.14 -51.86
N GLY A 323 -19.47 -13.61 -50.64
CA GLY A 323 -20.53 -14.07 -49.72
C GLY A 323 -20.17 -15.32 -48.91
N PHE A 324 -18.89 -15.69 -48.89
CA PHE A 324 -18.32 -16.76 -48.08
C PHE A 324 -17.22 -16.22 -47.17
N LEU A 325 -17.11 -16.79 -45.98
CA LEU A 325 -15.94 -16.67 -45.13
C LEU A 325 -14.93 -17.74 -45.53
N ARG A 326 -13.69 -17.34 -45.83
CA ARG A 326 -12.59 -18.24 -46.25
C ARG A 326 -11.39 -18.09 -45.33
N GLN A 327 -10.57 -19.13 -45.23
CA GLN A 327 -9.29 -19.06 -44.52
C GLN A 327 -8.34 -18.11 -45.23
N HIS A 328 -7.72 -17.19 -44.49
CA HIS A 328 -6.71 -16.30 -45.02
C HIS A 328 -5.34 -17.01 -45.14
N PRO A 329 -4.54 -16.81 -46.20
CA PRO A 329 -3.29 -17.54 -46.41
C PRO A 329 -2.27 -17.40 -45.26
N LYS A 330 -2.21 -16.23 -44.60
CA LYS A 330 -1.31 -15.99 -43.46
C LYS A 330 -1.66 -16.83 -42.23
N SER A 331 -2.90 -17.31 -42.12
CA SER A 331 -3.36 -18.08 -40.97
C SER A 331 -2.61 -19.41 -40.79
N ILE A 332 -2.00 -19.94 -41.85
CA ILE A 332 -1.22 -21.19 -41.81
C ILE A 332 -0.04 -21.04 -40.85
N GLU A 333 0.65 -19.89 -40.88
CA GLU A 333 1.77 -19.63 -39.96
C GLU A 333 1.29 -19.59 -38.51
N TRP A 334 0.15 -18.95 -38.25
CA TRP A 334 -0.44 -18.90 -36.91
C TRP A 334 -0.89 -20.29 -36.43
N LEU A 335 -1.49 -21.10 -37.30
CA LEU A 335 -1.91 -22.48 -36.98
C LEU A 335 -0.76 -23.44 -36.67
N GLN A 336 0.47 -23.13 -37.11
CA GLN A 336 1.69 -23.90 -36.81
C GLN A 336 2.30 -23.54 -35.45
N LYS A 337 1.95 -22.39 -34.88
CA LYS A 337 2.41 -21.99 -33.54
C LYS A 337 1.72 -22.87 -32.48
N ASP A 338 2.37 -23.05 -31.33
CA ASP A 338 1.72 -23.67 -30.18
C ASP A 338 0.65 -22.73 -29.59
N LEU A 339 -0.14 -23.25 -28.65
CA LEU A 339 -1.28 -22.54 -28.09
C LEU A 339 -0.90 -21.25 -27.34
N GLU A 340 0.25 -21.23 -26.68
CA GLU A 340 0.74 -20.06 -25.95
C GLU A 340 1.16 -18.95 -26.91
N HIS A 341 1.90 -19.30 -27.97
CA HIS A 341 2.27 -18.34 -29.02
C HIS A 341 1.06 -17.85 -29.80
N GLN A 342 0.06 -18.71 -30.05
CA GLN A 342 -1.22 -18.29 -30.64
C GLN A 342 -1.93 -17.29 -29.74
N ALA A 343 -2.01 -17.56 -28.45
CA ALA A 343 -2.61 -16.68 -27.45
C ALA A 343 -1.88 -15.34 -27.34
N LEU A 344 -0.54 -15.35 -27.41
CA LEU A 344 0.27 -14.13 -27.42
C LEU A 344 -0.05 -13.26 -28.64
N VAL A 345 -0.19 -13.84 -29.84
CA VAL A 345 -0.61 -13.11 -31.04
C VAL A 345 -2.01 -12.52 -30.86
N VAL A 346 -2.96 -13.31 -30.35
CA VAL A 346 -4.33 -12.83 -30.07
C VAL A 346 -4.30 -11.64 -29.11
N TYR A 347 -3.54 -11.73 -28.02
CA TYR A 347 -3.38 -10.65 -27.04
C TYR A 347 -2.76 -9.39 -27.67
N GLN A 348 -1.61 -9.53 -28.35
CA GLN A 348 -0.88 -8.39 -28.92
C GLN A 348 -1.69 -7.66 -30.01
N THR A 349 -2.31 -8.40 -30.93
CA THR A 349 -3.10 -7.79 -32.00
C THR A 349 -4.40 -7.19 -31.47
N SER A 350 -5.01 -7.80 -30.46
CA SER A 350 -6.19 -7.23 -29.79
C SER A 350 -5.84 -5.95 -29.04
N LEU A 351 -4.64 -5.84 -28.47
CA LEU A 351 -4.19 -4.65 -27.75
C LEU A 351 -4.09 -3.42 -28.68
N ILE A 352 -3.61 -3.59 -29.92
CA ILE A 352 -3.53 -2.49 -30.89
C ILE A 352 -4.92 -1.90 -31.14
N ARG A 353 -5.91 -2.76 -31.40
CA ARG A 353 -7.29 -2.33 -31.68
C ARG A 353 -8.03 -1.86 -30.44
N PHE A 354 -7.68 -2.37 -29.27
CA PHE A 354 -8.23 -1.91 -28.00
C PHE A 354 -8.05 -0.39 -27.87
N PHE A 355 -6.84 0.11 -28.16
CA PHE A 355 -6.57 1.55 -28.13
C PHE A 355 -7.29 2.33 -29.23
N ASP A 356 -7.57 1.73 -30.38
CA ASP A 356 -8.43 2.37 -31.41
C ASP A 356 -9.86 2.60 -30.89
N THR A 357 -10.37 1.68 -30.06
CA THR A 357 -11.72 1.78 -29.46
C THR A 357 -11.75 2.59 -28.15
N GLN A 358 -10.60 2.76 -27.50
CA GLN A 358 -10.45 3.40 -26.19
C GLN A 358 -9.54 4.62 -26.31
N SER A 359 -9.92 5.58 -27.16
CA SER A 359 -9.05 6.72 -27.57
C SER A 359 -8.57 7.63 -26.43
N HIS A 360 -9.16 7.51 -25.24
CA HIS A 360 -8.80 8.28 -24.05
C HIS A 360 -7.77 7.56 -23.16
N PHE A 361 -7.44 6.31 -23.46
CA PHE A 361 -6.51 5.48 -22.69
C PHE A 361 -5.29 5.11 -23.52
N PHE A 362 -4.18 4.88 -22.83
CA PHE A 362 -2.87 4.65 -23.43
C PHE A 362 -2.24 3.35 -22.94
N ASP A 363 -1.19 2.92 -23.64
CA ASP A 363 -0.40 1.74 -23.28
C ASP A 363 0.08 1.78 -21.81
N LYS A 364 0.41 2.97 -21.30
CA LYS A 364 0.75 3.17 -19.88
C LYS A 364 -0.34 2.64 -18.94
N ASP A 365 -1.62 2.89 -19.22
CA ASP A 365 -2.73 2.52 -18.35
C ASP A 365 -2.86 1.00 -18.26
N THR A 366 -2.79 0.31 -19.41
CA THR A 366 -2.82 -1.16 -19.44
C THR A 366 -1.64 -1.77 -18.69
N ARG A 367 -0.43 -1.18 -18.78
CA ARG A 367 0.74 -1.62 -18.01
C ARG A 367 0.53 -1.45 -16.52
N GLU A 368 -0.09 -0.37 -16.06
CA GLU A 368 -0.41 -0.18 -14.65
C GLU A 368 -1.44 -1.20 -14.15
N ILE A 369 -2.45 -1.55 -14.97
CA ILE A 369 -3.38 -2.65 -14.66
C ILE A 369 -2.63 -3.98 -14.52
N LEU A 370 -1.76 -4.32 -15.49
CA LEU A 370 -0.98 -5.56 -15.47
C LEU A 370 -0.06 -5.64 -14.25
N LYS A 371 0.63 -4.54 -13.92
CA LYS A 371 1.45 -4.46 -12.69
C LYS A 371 0.60 -4.69 -11.45
N PHE A 372 -0.58 -4.07 -11.38
CA PHE A 372 -1.46 -4.20 -10.22
C PHE A 372 -2.03 -5.62 -10.07
N LEU A 373 -2.34 -6.30 -11.18
CA LEU A 373 -2.81 -7.70 -11.17
C LEU A 373 -1.83 -8.66 -10.48
N LYS A 374 -0.52 -8.34 -10.43
CA LYS A 374 0.46 -9.12 -9.66
C LYS A 374 0.12 -9.20 -8.17
N SER A 375 -0.54 -8.18 -7.62
CA SER A 375 -0.91 -8.16 -6.19
C SER A 375 -1.93 -9.24 -5.83
N VAL A 376 -2.83 -9.59 -6.75
CA VAL A 376 -3.86 -10.63 -6.56
C VAL A 376 -3.44 -12.01 -7.10
N ARG A 377 -2.20 -12.13 -7.57
CA ARG A 377 -1.65 -13.37 -8.16
C ARG A 377 -1.90 -14.61 -7.31
N LYS A 378 -1.73 -14.48 -5.99
CA LYS A 378 -1.79 -15.59 -5.03
C LYS A 378 -3.21 -15.87 -4.49
N ASN A 379 -4.19 -15.03 -4.83
CA ASN A 379 -5.52 -15.08 -4.22
C ASN A 379 -6.46 -16.05 -4.95
N GLY A 380 -6.04 -16.69 -6.05
CA GLY A 380 -6.89 -17.57 -6.84
C GLY A 380 -8.05 -16.82 -7.51
N TRP A 381 -9.28 -17.34 -7.37
CA TRP A 381 -10.49 -16.67 -7.86
C TRP A 381 -10.93 -15.57 -6.90
N VAL A 382 -11.16 -14.37 -7.43
CA VAL A 382 -11.57 -13.18 -6.68
C VAL A 382 -12.77 -12.50 -7.35
N TYR A 383 -13.60 -11.82 -6.56
CA TYR A 383 -14.67 -10.98 -7.10
C TYR A 383 -14.10 -9.70 -7.71
N TYR A 384 -14.66 -9.28 -8.84
CA TYR A 384 -14.24 -8.04 -9.49
C TYR A 384 -14.49 -6.79 -8.63
N GLU A 385 -15.61 -6.77 -7.90
CA GLU A 385 -15.94 -5.65 -6.99
C GLU A 385 -14.90 -5.47 -5.89
N ASP A 386 -14.38 -6.57 -5.33
CA ASP A 386 -13.36 -6.50 -4.27
C ASP A 386 -11.99 -6.14 -4.86
N PHE A 387 -11.67 -6.66 -6.05
CA PHE A 387 -10.51 -6.20 -6.82
C PHE A 387 -10.55 -4.67 -7.06
N LEU A 388 -11.70 -4.14 -7.52
CA LEU A 388 -11.88 -2.70 -7.74
C LEU A 388 -11.66 -1.88 -6.47
N LYS A 389 -12.17 -2.30 -5.32
CA LYS A 389 -11.95 -1.60 -4.04
C LYS A 389 -10.47 -1.53 -3.65
N SER A 390 -9.68 -2.53 -4.04
CA SER A 390 -8.24 -2.58 -3.78
C SER A 390 -7.40 -1.84 -4.82
N PHE A 391 -7.97 -1.53 -5.99
CA PHE A 391 -7.26 -0.99 -7.14
C PHE A 391 -6.81 0.44 -6.86
N ILE A 392 -5.50 0.67 -6.90
CA ILE A 392 -4.88 1.96 -6.60
C ILE A 392 -3.92 2.42 -7.70
N ALA A 393 -4.01 1.81 -8.89
CA ALA A 393 -3.13 2.13 -10.00
C ALA A 393 -3.64 3.39 -10.73
N PRO A 394 -2.74 4.31 -11.14
CA PRO A 394 -3.12 5.51 -11.86
C PRO A 394 -3.43 5.15 -13.32
N ILE A 395 -4.72 5.14 -13.68
CA ILE A 395 -5.19 4.92 -15.05
C ILE A 395 -6.01 6.12 -15.53
N GLY A 396 -5.88 6.49 -16.80
CA GLY A 396 -6.65 7.59 -17.39
C GLY A 396 -6.34 8.93 -16.74
N HIS A 397 -7.34 9.53 -16.09
CA HIS A 397 -7.22 10.80 -15.37
C HIS A 397 -7.04 10.62 -13.86
N ALA A 398 -7.08 9.39 -13.35
CA ALA A 398 -6.83 9.11 -11.95
C ALA A 398 -5.39 9.49 -11.56
N GLU A 399 -5.28 10.28 -10.49
CA GLU A 399 -3.99 10.76 -9.97
C GLU A 399 -3.18 9.63 -9.33
N ASN A 400 -1.86 9.83 -9.25
CA ASN A 400 -1.00 8.93 -8.48
C ASN A 400 -1.31 9.05 -6.99
N ILE A 401 -1.02 7.99 -6.23
CA ILE A 401 -1.08 8.07 -4.77
C ILE A 401 0.03 8.98 -4.28
N GLU A 402 -0.37 10.14 -3.78
CA GLU A 402 0.54 11.16 -3.25
C GLU A 402 0.09 11.58 -1.85
N LEU A 403 1.08 11.85 -1.00
CA LEU A 403 0.88 12.40 0.33
C LEU A 403 0.66 13.91 0.21
N ILE A 404 -0.57 14.37 0.47
CA ILE A 404 -0.91 15.79 0.37
C ILE A 404 -1.42 16.34 1.71
N PRO A 405 -1.27 17.66 1.95
CA PRO A 405 -1.94 18.32 3.06
C PRO A 405 -3.44 18.45 2.76
N LYS A 406 -4.28 17.95 3.66
CA LYS A 406 -5.74 18.05 3.63
C LYS A 406 -6.23 18.71 4.93
N GLY A 407 -6.43 20.03 4.88
CA GLY A 407 -6.76 20.81 6.07
C GLY A 407 -5.58 20.89 7.03
N LYS A 408 -5.74 20.37 8.25
CA LYS A 408 -4.68 20.30 9.28
C LYS A 408 -4.00 18.92 9.36
N ARG A 409 -4.19 18.04 8.38
CA ARG A 409 -3.60 16.69 8.41
C ARG A 409 -2.98 16.37 7.06
N TRP A 410 -2.05 15.43 7.05
CA TRP A 410 -1.56 14.82 5.81
C TRP A 410 -2.35 13.55 5.54
N LYS A 411 -2.45 13.17 4.26
CA LYS A 411 -3.07 11.90 3.87
C LYS A 411 -2.55 11.45 2.51
N TYR A 412 -2.36 10.14 2.34
CA TYR A 412 -2.21 9.54 1.01
C TYR A 412 -3.55 9.60 0.29
N MET A 413 -3.62 10.41 -0.77
CA MET A 413 -4.81 10.46 -1.61
C MET A 413 -4.85 9.23 -2.49
N LEU A 414 -5.89 8.42 -2.30
CA LEU A 414 -6.16 7.29 -3.15
C LEU A 414 -6.84 7.76 -4.44
N PRO A 415 -6.53 7.15 -5.59
CA PRO A 415 -7.18 7.47 -6.85
C PRO A 415 -8.69 7.23 -6.76
N THR A 416 -9.44 8.10 -7.42
CA THR A 416 -10.88 7.94 -7.67
C THR A 416 -11.10 7.72 -9.15
N TYR A 417 -11.93 6.73 -9.49
CA TYR A 417 -12.18 6.36 -10.88
C TYR A 417 -13.58 6.78 -11.30
N SER A 418 -13.66 7.35 -12.49
CA SER A 418 -14.88 7.59 -13.24
C SER A 418 -15.51 6.28 -13.76
N ASP A 419 -16.78 6.33 -14.15
CA ASP A 419 -17.46 5.17 -14.75
C ASP A 419 -16.76 4.68 -16.03
N GLU A 420 -16.17 5.61 -16.80
CA GLU A 420 -15.40 5.29 -18.00
C GLU A 420 -14.13 4.50 -17.67
N GLU A 421 -13.38 4.90 -16.63
CA GLU A 421 -12.19 4.18 -16.16
C GLU A 421 -12.53 2.79 -15.59
N ILE A 422 -13.65 2.68 -14.87
CA ILE A 422 -14.14 1.39 -14.36
C ILE A 422 -14.54 0.47 -15.52
N HIS A 423 -15.21 1.01 -16.54
CA HIS A 423 -15.59 0.26 -17.74
C HIS A 423 -14.38 -0.17 -18.58
N PHE A 424 -13.37 0.70 -18.70
CA PHE A 424 -12.11 0.40 -19.35
C PHE A 424 -11.39 -0.77 -18.65
N LEU A 425 -11.24 -0.70 -17.33
CA LEU A 425 -10.61 -1.75 -16.52
C LEU A 425 -11.37 -3.08 -16.65
N GLU A 426 -12.69 -3.02 -16.62
CA GLU A 426 -13.54 -4.19 -16.78
C GLU A 426 -13.35 -4.83 -18.16
N THR A 427 -13.40 -4.01 -19.21
CA THR A 427 -13.25 -4.47 -20.60
C THR A 427 -11.88 -5.05 -20.86
N PHE A 428 -10.84 -4.46 -20.27
CA PHE A 428 -9.48 -4.97 -20.36
C PHE A 428 -9.36 -6.35 -19.69
N ILE A 429 -9.85 -6.52 -18.46
CA ILE A 429 -9.75 -7.80 -17.74
C ILE A 429 -10.67 -8.86 -18.35
N PHE A 430 -11.96 -8.57 -18.50
CA PHE A 430 -12.97 -9.57 -18.83
C PHE A 430 -13.07 -9.92 -20.31
N HIS A 431 -12.51 -9.10 -21.19
CA HIS A 431 -12.46 -9.38 -22.62
C HIS A 431 -11.01 -9.56 -23.08
N HIS A 432 -10.16 -8.53 -22.98
CA HIS A 432 -8.84 -8.56 -23.61
C HIS A 432 -7.89 -9.59 -22.99
N LEU A 433 -7.74 -9.57 -21.66
CA LEU A 433 -6.90 -10.55 -20.96
C LEU A 433 -7.51 -11.96 -21.01
N ALA A 434 -8.84 -12.07 -21.06
CA ALA A 434 -9.53 -13.35 -21.15
C ALA A 434 -9.34 -14.01 -22.53
N GLU A 435 -9.43 -13.23 -23.62
CA GLU A 435 -9.22 -13.70 -25.00
C GLU A 435 -7.79 -14.19 -25.21
N GLY A 436 -6.80 -13.51 -24.61
CA GLY A 436 -5.39 -13.93 -24.62
C GLY A 436 -5.07 -15.06 -23.64
N GLY A 437 -6.04 -15.59 -22.90
CA GLY A 437 -5.84 -16.65 -21.91
C GLY A 437 -4.99 -16.26 -20.69
N ILE A 438 -4.79 -14.96 -20.45
CA ILE A 438 -4.04 -14.42 -19.30
C ILE A 438 -4.89 -14.54 -18.02
N VAL A 439 -6.20 -14.35 -18.14
CA VAL A 439 -7.15 -14.55 -17.03
C VAL A 439 -8.25 -15.52 -17.42
N SER A 440 -8.75 -16.28 -16.45
CA SER A 440 -10.02 -17.00 -16.55
C SER A 440 -11.10 -16.17 -15.88
N THR A 441 -12.30 -16.15 -16.46
CA THR A 441 -13.42 -15.33 -16.00
C THR A 441 -14.64 -16.19 -15.77
N GLY A 442 -15.50 -15.77 -14.84
CA GLY A 442 -16.67 -16.54 -14.44
C GLY A 442 -17.70 -15.70 -13.69
N THR A 443 -18.75 -16.38 -13.25
CA THR A 443 -19.80 -15.82 -12.39
C THR A 443 -20.01 -16.73 -11.19
N HIS A 444 -20.07 -16.15 -10.00
CA HIS A 444 -20.33 -16.85 -8.74
C HIS A 444 -21.37 -16.06 -7.94
N ALA A 445 -22.46 -16.72 -7.55
CA ALA A 445 -23.60 -16.09 -6.86
C ALA A 445 -24.12 -14.81 -7.57
N GLY A 446 -24.15 -14.82 -8.92
CA GLY A 446 -24.56 -13.67 -9.73
C GLY A 446 -23.52 -12.54 -9.84
N LYS A 447 -22.36 -12.67 -9.19
CA LYS A 447 -21.26 -11.69 -9.25
C LYS A 447 -20.16 -12.14 -10.20
N ARG A 448 -19.54 -11.17 -10.89
CA ARG A 448 -18.40 -11.42 -11.78
C ARG A 448 -17.14 -11.71 -10.97
N CYS A 449 -16.41 -12.72 -11.39
CA CYS A 449 -15.14 -13.11 -10.78
C CYS A 449 -14.11 -13.47 -11.85
N PHE A 450 -12.84 -13.40 -11.49
CA PHE A 450 -11.74 -13.80 -12.35
C PHE A 450 -10.59 -14.40 -11.53
N CYS A 451 -9.71 -15.13 -12.20
CA CYS A 451 -8.42 -15.54 -11.67
C CYS A 451 -7.35 -15.41 -12.76
N ILE A 452 -6.10 -15.24 -12.36
CA ILE A 452 -4.97 -15.23 -13.28
C ILE A 452 -4.59 -16.68 -13.60
N THR A 453 -4.35 -16.99 -14.87
CA THR A 453 -4.00 -18.34 -15.32
C THR A 453 -2.51 -18.62 -15.11
N SER A 454 -2.11 -19.88 -15.20
CA SER A 454 -0.69 -20.24 -15.17
C SER A 454 0.11 -19.53 -16.27
N TYR A 455 -0.45 -19.42 -17.47
CA TYR A 455 0.14 -18.66 -18.58
C TYR A 455 0.19 -17.15 -18.27
N GLY A 456 -0.90 -16.60 -17.73
CA GLY A 456 -0.95 -15.21 -17.32
C GLY A 456 0.13 -14.84 -16.30
N TYR A 457 0.47 -15.75 -15.39
CA TYR A 457 1.59 -15.52 -14.47
C TYR A 457 2.92 -15.28 -15.18
N HIS A 458 3.22 -16.05 -16.24
CA HIS A 458 4.44 -15.86 -17.03
C HIS A 458 4.44 -14.52 -17.75
N ILE A 459 3.33 -14.16 -18.40
CA ILE A 459 3.18 -12.88 -19.10
C ILE A 459 3.32 -11.69 -18.16
N LEU A 460 2.72 -11.76 -16.96
CA LEU A 460 2.80 -10.66 -16.00
C LEU A 460 4.22 -10.47 -15.47
N ASP A 461 5.00 -11.54 -15.28
CA ASP A 461 6.36 -11.44 -14.75
C ASP A 461 7.28 -10.57 -15.64
N ASP A 462 7.05 -10.50 -16.95
CA ASP A 462 7.79 -9.64 -17.89
C ASP A 462 7.54 -8.12 -17.69
N TYR A 463 6.47 -7.73 -17.00
CA TYR A 463 6.14 -6.31 -16.72
C TYR A 463 6.74 -5.82 -15.39
N ALA A 464 7.94 -6.27 -15.01
CA ALA A 464 8.62 -5.92 -13.75
C ALA A 464 9.43 -4.62 -13.84
#